data_AF-A0A969M2U4-F1
#
_entry.id   AF-A0A969M2U4-F1
#
_cell.length_a   1.000
_cell.length_b   1.000
_cell.length_c   1.000
_cell.angle_alpha   90.00
_cell.angle_beta   90.00
_cell.angle_gamma   90.00
#
_symmetry.space_group_name_H-M   'P 1'
#
loop_
_entity.id
_entity.type
_entity.pdbx_description
1 polymer ?
#
loop_
_entity_poly.entity_id
_entity_poly.type
_entity_poly.pdbx_seq_one_letter_code
_entity_poly.pdbx_strand_id
1 'polypeptide(L)'
;MATLRDFLEACDALGTLRIIVTSSAAVLEARNKIQKLFYAELPKGKYANMHTEELEFHLNMDKIKQVKFETGEAKRGNFTTYAVRFIDDQEAIALSAFLQWGKPGEYQPGQVEAWQNLRDQYGESWEPEPVGEL
;
A
#
# COMPACT_ATOMS: atom_id res chain seq x y z
N MET A 1 -3.64 -17.58 -8.81
CA MET A 1 -3.01 -16.31 -9.20
C MET A 1 -3.60 -15.22 -8.30
N ALA A 2 -2.84 -14.17 -8.01
CA ALA A 2 -3.20 -13.19 -6.98
C ALA A 2 -3.82 -11.94 -7.59
N THR A 3 -4.93 -11.46 -7.03
CA THR A 3 -5.57 -10.21 -7.45
C THR A 3 -5.11 -9.04 -6.60
N LEU A 4 -5.11 -7.83 -7.17
CA LEU A 4 -4.81 -6.62 -6.38
C LEU A 4 -5.87 -6.37 -5.29
N ARG A 5 -7.12 -6.75 -5.55
CA ARG A 5 -8.21 -6.64 -4.58
C ARG A 5 -7.91 -7.45 -3.32
N ASP A 6 -7.60 -8.73 -3.47
CA ASP A 6 -7.31 -9.61 -2.33
C ASP A 6 -6.09 -9.13 -1.54
N PHE A 7 -5.09 -8.60 -2.24
CA PHE A 7 -3.91 -8.03 -1.61
C PHE A 7 -4.23 -6.78 -0.78
N LEU A 8 -5.04 -5.88 -1.31
CA LEU A 8 -5.46 -4.66 -0.60
C LEU A 8 -6.30 -5.00 0.64
N GLU A 9 -7.16 -6.03 0.57
CA GLU A 9 -7.89 -6.53 1.75
C GLU A 9 -6.93 -7.16 2.77
N ALA A 10 -5.94 -7.93 2.31
CA ALA A 10 -4.93 -8.53 3.18
C ALA A 10 -4.04 -7.48 3.88
N CYS A 11 -3.92 -6.27 3.33
CA CYS A 11 -3.18 -5.16 3.92
C CYS A 11 -3.78 -4.64 5.24
N ASP A 12 -5.02 -4.99 5.61
CA ASP A 12 -5.57 -4.67 6.94
C ASP A 12 -4.72 -5.30 8.07
N ALA A 13 -4.13 -6.48 7.81
CA ALA A 13 -3.22 -7.15 8.74
C ALA A 13 -1.94 -6.34 9.03
N LEU A 14 -1.57 -5.39 8.17
CA LEU A 14 -0.41 -4.52 8.38
C LEU A 14 -0.65 -3.43 9.42
N GLY A 15 -1.85 -3.31 9.97
CA GLY A 15 -2.16 -2.34 11.02
C GLY A 15 -2.01 -0.90 10.53
N THR A 16 -1.45 -0.03 11.37
CA THR A 16 -1.31 1.39 11.00
C THR A 16 -0.19 1.60 9.99
N LEU A 17 -0.51 2.28 8.89
CA LEU A 17 0.38 2.60 7.80
C LEU A 17 0.59 4.11 7.69
N ARG A 18 1.71 4.49 7.09
CA ARG A 18 1.93 5.79 6.47
C ARG A 18 1.69 5.63 4.98
N ILE A 19 0.54 6.11 4.52
CA ILE A 19 0.07 6.08 3.13
C ILE A 19 0.62 7.33 2.44
N ILE A 20 1.43 7.14 1.40
CA ILE A 20 2.15 8.22 0.72
C ILE A 20 1.77 8.26 -0.74
N VAL A 21 1.28 9.41 -1.19
CA VAL A 21 1.02 9.71 -2.60
C VAL A 21 1.89 10.89 -3.00
N THR A 22 2.60 10.73 -4.11
CA THR A 22 3.51 11.74 -4.65
C THR A 22 2.98 12.20 -5.99
N SER A 23 2.81 13.50 -6.12
CA SER A 23 2.57 14.17 -7.40
C SER A 23 3.90 14.74 -7.94
N SER A 24 3.85 15.39 -9.09
CA SER A 24 5.01 16.06 -9.68
C SER A 24 5.59 17.20 -8.81
N ALA A 25 4.82 17.74 -7.86
CA ALA A 25 5.21 18.92 -7.10
C ALA A 25 4.99 18.82 -5.58
N ALA A 26 4.30 17.78 -5.11
CA ALA A 26 3.94 17.62 -3.70
C ALA A 26 3.89 16.15 -3.28
N VAL A 27 4.18 15.91 -2.00
CA VAL A 27 4.02 14.63 -1.34
C VAL A 27 2.98 14.80 -0.24
N LEU A 28 1.99 13.92 -0.20
CA LEU A 28 1.04 13.83 0.91
C LEU A 28 1.27 12.51 1.65
N GLU A 29 1.42 12.59 2.97
CA GLU A 29 1.57 11.44 3.85
C GLU A 29 0.44 11.43 4.87
N ALA A 30 -0.35 10.36 4.88
CA ALA A 30 -1.45 10.18 5.83
C ALA A 30 -1.22 8.95 6.71
N ARG A 31 -1.50 9.08 8.01
CA ARG A 31 -1.43 7.97 8.97
C ARG A 31 -2.79 7.28 9.04
N ASN A 32 -2.91 6.08 8.49
CA ASN A 32 -4.19 5.35 8.49
C ASN A 32 -3.97 3.84 8.34
N LYS A 33 -5.00 3.02 8.55
CA LYS A 33 -5.00 1.61 8.13
C LYS A 33 -5.57 1.50 6.72
N ILE A 34 -5.21 0.48 5.96
CA ILE A 34 -5.95 0.09 4.75
C ILE A 34 -6.99 -0.93 5.19
N GLN A 35 -8.24 -0.49 5.38
CA GLN A 35 -9.32 -1.32 5.91
C GLN A 35 -10.67 -0.79 5.42
N LYS A 36 -11.73 -1.60 5.53
CA LYS A 36 -13.10 -1.21 5.14
C LYS A 36 -13.15 -0.64 3.71
N LEU A 37 -12.42 -1.30 2.81
CA LEU A 37 -12.39 -0.90 1.42
C LEU A 37 -13.76 -1.08 0.80
N PHE A 38 -14.11 -0.16 -0.10
CA PHE A 38 -15.24 -0.34 -1.01
C PHE A 38 -14.77 -0.11 -2.44
N TYR A 39 -15.38 -0.85 -3.35
CA TYR A 39 -14.94 -0.90 -4.74
C TYR A 39 -15.99 -0.28 -5.64
N ALA A 40 -15.54 0.49 -6.64
CA ALA A 40 -16.41 1.15 -7.59
C ALA A 40 -15.79 1.17 -8.98
N GLU A 41 -16.60 0.91 -9.99
CA GLU A 41 -16.22 1.09 -11.39
C GLU A 41 -16.69 2.47 -11.86
N LEU A 42 -15.74 3.27 -12.34
CA LEU A 42 -15.96 4.62 -12.85
C LEU A 42 -15.45 4.69 -14.30
N PRO A 43 -15.82 5.72 -15.09
CA PRO A 43 -15.37 5.83 -16.49
C PRO A 43 -13.84 5.82 -16.67
N LYS A 44 -13.07 6.13 -15.62
CA LYS A 44 -11.60 6.16 -15.63
C LYS A 44 -10.95 4.85 -15.16
N GLY A 45 -11.72 3.88 -14.69
CA GLY A 45 -11.24 2.57 -14.24
C GLY A 45 -11.93 2.06 -12.98
N LYS A 46 -11.39 0.96 -12.47
CA LYS A 46 -11.85 0.27 -11.26
C LYS A 46 -11.08 0.73 -10.03
N TYR A 47 -11.79 1.21 -9.03
CA TYR A 47 -11.20 1.86 -7.87
C TYR A 47 -11.37 1.03 -6.60
N ALA A 48 -10.30 0.95 -5.81
CA ALA A 48 -10.37 0.64 -4.39
C ALA A 48 -10.43 1.96 -3.61
N ASN A 49 -11.37 2.07 -2.68
CA ASN A 49 -11.65 3.32 -1.98
C ASN A 49 -11.74 3.09 -0.48
N MET A 50 -11.39 4.13 0.29
CA MET A 50 -11.57 4.17 1.73
C MET A 50 -11.96 5.58 2.15
N HIS A 51 -12.86 5.68 3.13
CA HIS A 51 -13.25 6.95 3.74
C HIS A 51 -13.13 6.83 5.27
N THR A 52 -12.36 7.75 5.86
CA THR A 52 -12.28 7.97 7.30
C THR A 52 -12.53 9.44 7.60
N GLU A 53 -12.67 9.81 8.89
CA GLU A 53 -12.87 11.20 9.29
C GLU A 53 -11.73 12.13 8.81
N GLU A 54 -10.52 11.59 8.63
CA GLU A 54 -9.30 12.34 8.33
C GLU A 54 -8.78 12.16 6.90
N LEU A 55 -9.27 11.15 6.16
CA LEU A 55 -8.73 10.79 4.86
C LEU A 55 -9.81 10.18 3.96
N GLU A 56 -9.82 10.65 2.72
CA GLU A 56 -10.42 9.91 1.61
C GLU A 56 -9.31 9.42 0.68
N PHE A 57 -9.37 8.14 0.33
CA PHE A 57 -8.37 7.44 -0.46
C PHE A 57 -9.04 6.78 -1.66
N HIS A 58 -8.43 6.94 -2.83
CA HIS A 58 -8.85 6.31 -4.07
C HIS A 58 -7.63 5.79 -4.82
N LEU A 59 -7.64 4.50 -5.16
CA LEU A 59 -6.61 3.87 -5.96
C LEU A 59 -7.25 3.27 -7.21
N ASN A 60 -6.86 3.77 -8.38
CA ASN A 60 -7.23 3.16 -9.66
C ASN A 60 -6.42 1.87 -9.84
N MET A 61 -7.07 0.73 -9.64
CA MET A 61 -6.44 -0.58 -9.67
C MET A 61 -5.99 -0.97 -11.08
N ASP A 62 -6.67 -0.51 -12.14
CA ASP A 62 -6.32 -0.84 -13.52
C ASP A 62 -4.92 -0.29 -13.92
N LYS A 63 -4.48 0.75 -13.20
CA LYS A 63 -3.20 1.41 -13.42
C LYS A 63 -2.02 0.72 -12.76
N ILE A 64 -2.24 -0.12 -11.75
CA ILE A 64 -1.15 -0.78 -11.04
C ILE A 64 -0.69 -2.01 -11.82
N LYS A 65 0.60 -2.04 -12.18
CA LYS A 65 1.23 -3.12 -12.93
C LYS A 65 2.11 -4.01 -12.07
N GLN A 66 2.67 -3.45 -11.01
CA GLN A 66 3.54 -4.21 -10.11
C GLN A 66 3.35 -3.74 -8.67
N VAL A 67 3.45 -4.69 -7.75
CA VAL A 67 3.54 -4.43 -6.32
C VAL A 67 4.88 -4.97 -5.83
N LYS A 68 5.60 -4.15 -5.06
CA LYS A 68 6.95 -4.48 -4.57
C LYS A 68 7.09 -4.21 -3.08
N PHE A 69 7.62 -5.18 -2.37
CA PHE A 69 8.02 -5.08 -0.98
C PHE A 69 9.45 -4.55 -0.90
N GLU A 70 9.67 -3.52 -0.08
CA GLU A 70 11.00 -2.93 0.08
C GLU A 70 11.32 -2.68 1.57
N THR A 71 12.53 -3.06 1.97
CA THR A 71 13.14 -2.55 3.19
C THR A 71 14.07 -1.39 2.86
N GLY A 72 14.10 -0.38 3.71
CA GLY A 72 15.02 0.75 3.59
C GLY A 72 15.62 1.15 4.94
N GLU A 73 16.53 2.09 4.93
CA GLU A 73 17.05 2.73 6.14
C GLU A 73 16.45 4.13 6.28
N ALA A 74 15.89 4.43 7.44
CA ALA A 74 15.33 5.74 7.70
C ALA A 74 16.43 6.82 7.65
N LYS A 75 16.19 7.89 6.88
CA LYS A 75 17.12 9.04 6.75
C LYS A 75 17.51 9.69 8.09
N ARG A 76 16.68 9.50 9.12
CA ARG A 76 16.91 9.98 10.48
C ARG A 76 16.57 8.85 11.46
N GLY A 77 17.50 8.53 12.35
CA GLY A 77 17.28 7.59 13.46
C GLY A 77 17.77 6.16 13.24
N ASN A 78 18.46 5.84 12.13
CA ASN A 78 19.10 4.54 11.86
C ASN A 78 18.22 3.33 12.20
N PHE A 79 17.01 3.28 11.65
CA PHE A 79 16.13 2.13 11.80
C PHE A 79 15.59 1.67 10.44
N THR A 80 15.24 0.39 10.35
CA THR A 80 14.70 -0.22 9.14
C THR A 80 13.27 0.26 8.90
N THR A 81 12.98 0.70 7.68
CA THR A 81 11.62 0.98 7.20
C THR A 81 11.12 -0.16 6.33
N TYR A 82 9.84 -0.49 6.45
CA TYR A 82 9.18 -1.52 5.64
C TYR A 82 8.11 -0.88 4.78
N ALA A 83 8.17 -1.09 3.47
CA ALA A 83 7.29 -0.46 2.50
C ALA A 83 6.66 -1.49 1.56
N VAL A 84 5.47 -1.16 1.09
CA VAL A 84 4.84 -1.75 -0.09
C VAL A 84 4.68 -0.64 -1.13
N ARG A 85 5.25 -0.83 -2.32
CA ARG A 85 5.18 0.09 -3.45
C ARG A 85 4.19 -0.44 -4.47
N PHE A 86 3.32 0.43 -4.96
CA PHE A 86 2.41 0.15 -6.07
C PHE A 86 2.91 0.96 -7.27
N ILE A 87 3.30 0.26 -8.33
CA ILE A 87 3.96 0.81 -9.50
C ILE A 87 2.97 0.82 -10.67
N ASP A 88 2.87 1.95 -11.36
CA ASP A 88 1.91 2.16 -12.45
C ASP A 88 2.44 1.73 -13.84
N ASP A 89 1.63 1.99 -14.87
CA ASP A 89 1.94 1.70 -16.28
C ASP A 89 3.01 2.63 -16.89
N GLN A 90 3.48 3.63 -16.15
CA GLN A 90 4.66 4.44 -16.49
C GLN A 90 5.91 4.04 -15.69
N GLU A 91 5.88 2.91 -14.98
CA GLU A 91 6.92 2.46 -14.05
C GLU A 91 7.17 3.45 -12.88
N ALA A 92 6.21 4.34 -12.60
CA ALA A 92 6.27 5.28 -11.50
C ALA A 92 5.59 4.74 -10.24
N ILE A 93 6.04 5.18 -9.07
CA ILE A 93 5.41 4.80 -7.79
C ILE A 93 4.12 5.62 -7.62
N ALA A 94 2.98 5.00 -7.89
CA ALA A 94 1.67 5.61 -7.71
C ALA A 94 1.25 5.71 -6.23
N LEU A 95 1.65 4.73 -5.42
CA LEU A 95 1.36 4.68 -3.98
C LEU A 95 2.50 3.99 -3.23
N SER A 96 2.81 4.48 -2.04
CA SER A 96 3.62 3.76 -1.06
C SER A 96 2.90 3.61 0.26
N ALA A 97 2.89 2.41 0.81
CA ALA A 97 2.40 2.12 2.15
C ALA A 97 3.56 1.67 3.03
N PHE A 98 3.98 2.52 3.95
CA PHE A 98 4.99 2.18 4.95
C PHE A 98 4.33 1.69 6.23
N LEU A 99 4.93 0.71 6.90
CA LEU A 99 4.54 0.43 8.29
C LEU A 99 4.76 1.70 9.12
N GLN A 100 3.72 2.15 9.83
CA GLN A 100 3.84 3.32 10.70
C GLN A 100 4.51 2.92 12.00
N TRP A 101 5.63 3.56 12.30
CA TRP A 101 6.29 3.45 13.61
C TRP A 101 5.77 4.48 14.62
N GLY A 102 5.87 4.17 15.91
CA GLY A 102 5.68 5.11 17.01
C GLY A 102 6.95 5.92 17.25
N LYS A 103 7.83 5.43 18.11
CA LYS A 103 9.21 5.93 18.19
C LYS A 103 10.05 5.36 17.04
N PRO A 104 11.23 5.95 16.72
CA PRO A 104 12.11 5.43 15.67
C PRO A 104 12.38 3.92 15.84
N GLY A 105 11.97 3.11 14.85
CA GLY A 105 12.12 1.65 14.86
C GLY A 105 11.10 0.85 15.67
N GLU A 106 10.20 1.50 16.42
CA GLU A 106 9.16 0.83 17.20
C GLU A 106 7.87 0.66 16.38
N TYR A 107 7.60 -0.58 15.95
CA TYR A 107 6.39 -0.98 15.23
C TYR A 107 5.33 -1.59 16.16
N GLN A 108 4.09 -1.72 15.67
CA GLN A 108 3.04 -2.41 16.43
C GLN A 108 3.38 -3.90 16.60
N PRO A 109 2.95 -4.55 17.70
CA PRO A 109 3.15 -6.00 17.88
C PRO A 109 2.58 -6.78 16.70
N GLY A 110 3.34 -7.72 16.13
CA GLY A 110 2.91 -8.52 14.98
C GLY A 110 3.03 -7.84 13.61
N GLN A 111 3.35 -6.54 13.57
CA GLN A 111 3.22 -5.74 12.34
C GLN A 111 4.30 -6.06 11.30
N VAL A 112 5.53 -6.26 11.76
CA VAL A 112 6.65 -6.64 10.89
C VAL A 112 6.48 -8.09 10.44
N GLU A 113 6.03 -8.99 11.32
CA GLU A 113 5.72 -10.37 10.92
C GLU A 113 4.59 -10.42 9.90
N ALA A 114 3.53 -9.61 10.06
CA ALA A 114 2.45 -9.52 9.07
C ALA A 114 2.95 -9.05 7.70
N TRP A 115 3.86 -8.07 7.67
CA TRP A 115 4.48 -7.62 6.43
C TRP A 115 5.33 -8.71 5.77
N GLN A 116 6.12 -9.44 6.56
CA GLN A 116 6.92 -10.57 6.06
C GLN A 116 6.03 -11.69 5.52
N ASN A 117 4.93 -12.02 6.22
CA ASN A 117 3.98 -13.02 5.77
C ASN A 117 3.31 -12.64 4.45
N LEU A 118 2.90 -11.38 4.27
CA LEU A 118 2.37 -10.92 2.98
C LEU A 118 3.43 -10.98 1.88
N ARG A 119 4.67 -10.56 2.16
CA ARG A 119 5.78 -10.67 1.21
C ARG A 119 6.01 -12.13 0.81
N ASP A 120 6.02 -13.04 1.77
CA ASP A 120 6.28 -14.46 1.50
C ASP A 120 5.10 -15.12 0.75
N GLN A 121 3.87 -14.65 0.98
CA GLN A 121 2.66 -15.12 0.28
C GLN A 121 2.59 -14.62 -1.17
N TYR A 122 2.88 -13.34 -1.42
CA TYR A 122 2.70 -12.72 -2.74
C TYR A 122 3.99 -12.65 -3.56
N GLY A 123 5.16 -12.74 -2.92
CA GLY A 123 6.48 -12.51 -3.50
C GLY A 123 7.01 -11.10 -3.22
N GLU A 124 8.34 -10.96 -3.23
CA GLU A 124 9.02 -9.67 -3.03
C GLU A 124 8.64 -8.64 -4.10
N SER A 125 8.43 -9.10 -5.33
CA SER A 125 7.84 -8.32 -6.42
C SER A 125 6.88 -9.21 -7.19
N TRP A 126 5.68 -8.72 -7.47
CA TRP A 126 4.66 -9.48 -8.18
C TRP A 126 3.76 -8.57 -9.02
N GLU A 127 3.17 -9.16 -10.06
CA GLU A 127 2.25 -8.49 -10.97
C GLU A 127 0.83 -8.98 -10.68
N PRO A 128 -0.12 -8.07 -10.38
CA PRO A 128 -1.49 -8.48 -10.15
C PRO A 128 -2.15 -9.01 -11.41
N GLU A 129 -3.09 -9.95 -11.24
CA GLU A 129 -4.00 -10.31 -12.33
C GLU A 129 -4.81 -9.09 -12.80
N PRO A 130 -5.23 -9.06 -14.08
CA PRO A 130 -6.15 -8.04 -14.56
C PRO A 130 -7.37 -7.92 -13.66
N VAL A 131 -7.76 -6.69 -13.35
CA VAL A 131 -8.92 -6.43 -12.50
C VAL A 131 -10.18 -6.86 -13.24
N GLY A 132 -10.79 -7.96 -12.76
CA GLY A 132 -12.07 -8.47 -13.24
C GLY A 132 -13.25 -7.56 -12.92
N GLU A 133 -14.48 -8.08 -13.02
CA GLU A 133 -15.68 -7.38 -12.55
C GLU A 133 -15.63 -7.20 -11.01
N LEU A 134 -16.13 -6.06 -10.51
CA LEU A 134 -16.08 -5.66 -9.10
C LEU A 134 -17.24 -6.21 -8.26
#